data_AF-A0A373W5Q9-F1
#
_entry.id   AF-A0A373W5Q9-F1
#
_cell.length_a   1.000
_cell.length_b   1.000
_cell.length_c   1.000
_cell.angle_alpha   90.00
_cell.angle_beta   90.00
_cell.angle_gamma   90.00
#
_symmetry.space_group_name_H-M   'P 1'
#
loop_
_entity.id
_entity.type
_entity.pdbx_description
1 polymer ?
#
loop_
_entity_poly.entity_id
_entity_poly.type
_entity_poly.pdbx_seq_one_letter_code
_entity_poly.pdbx_strand_id
1 'polypeptide(L)'
;MKKRIYSIIIAVVLMLSSIAAPTKVSALEIPYRVDVTKYTSDEANASAQIREQVKAHANTVTVYVRTKDKDLYAVFNRIWNNAFAETTNPDEGDYLYWQMSSMAASYNALMRKEKGSNTYYTKYTINVDYFISLEQEQMLTQELNIINESFSFTETTTDYEKVKTIYDYICHNVTYDYSDNNMKFTAYAAVTTGKSVCQGYATLFYRLVKMQGISSRVIAGHGTNTDVYHGWNIVKLGNLYYNVDATWDAANYKLGHPYEYFLKGDVFEDHTRTDDYKTKNFYAAYPMAADDYVEGVEAVASAETVNSTFTMNKTSIKKLTRKKISFNKIAEATGYEIQYSTNKKFASKKKMTTIKTTYKFRKLSKKKTYYFRVRGYREAGSGKIYTKWSTVKKIKKIKKIKK
;
A
#
# COMPACT_ATOMS: atom_id res chain seq x y z
N MET A 1 -17.87 10.96 -46.49
CA MET A 1 -17.20 9.86 -47.21
C MET A 1 -16.14 9.27 -46.27
N LYS A 2 -16.39 8.04 -45.81
CA LYS A 2 -15.56 7.13 -44.99
C LYS A 2 -14.95 7.64 -43.67
N LYS A 3 -15.78 7.52 -42.61
CA LYS A 3 -15.39 7.06 -41.28
C LYS A 3 -14.48 5.81 -41.42
N ARG A 4 -13.27 5.84 -40.87
CA ARG A 4 -12.44 4.67 -40.53
C ARG A 4 -12.29 4.70 -39.00
N ILE A 5 -13.12 3.95 -38.29
CA ILE A 5 -12.73 2.68 -37.64
C ILE A 5 -11.42 2.85 -36.87
N TYR A 6 -11.51 3.40 -35.67
CA TYR A 6 -10.63 3.09 -34.55
C TYR A 6 -11.55 2.65 -33.40
N SER A 7 -12.16 1.49 -33.62
CA SER A 7 -12.73 0.66 -32.56
C SER A 7 -11.88 -0.60 -32.56
N ILE A 8 -11.63 -1.15 -31.37
CA ILE A 8 -10.73 -2.29 -31.06
C ILE A 8 -9.33 -1.82 -30.65
N ILE A 9 -9.16 -1.58 -29.35
CA ILE A 9 -8.33 -2.36 -28.41
C ILE A 9 -8.82 -1.92 -27.03
N ILE A 10 -9.88 -2.56 -26.56
CA ILE A 10 -10.24 -2.50 -25.14
C ILE A 10 -9.25 -3.45 -24.47
N ALA A 11 -8.10 -2.91 -24.06
CA ALA A 11 -7.20 -3.61 -23.16
C ALA A 11 -7.95 -3.75 -21.83
N VAL A 12 -8.60 -4.89 -21.67
CA VAL A 12 -9.10 -5.36 -20.39
C VAL A 12 -7.86 -5.68 -19.55
N VAL A 13 -7.25 -4.64 -18.98
CA VAL A 13 -6.49 -4.79 -17.74
C VAL A 13 -7.57 -5.02 -16.70
N LEU A 14 -7.97 -6.29 -16.51
CA LEU A 14 -8.63 -6.73 -15.30
C LEU A 14 -7.60 -6.62 -14.18
N MET A 15 -7.27 -5.38 -13.77
CA MET A 15 -7.01 -5.18 -12.37
C MET A 15 -8.22 -5.76 -11.66
N LEU A 16 -7.99 -6.56 -10.61
CA LEU A 16 -9.02 -7.03 -9.70
C LEU A 16 -9.63 -5.83 -8.93
N SER A 17 -10.18 -4.85 -9.66
CA SER A 17 -10.82 -3.64 -9.16
C SER A 17 -12.25 -3.92 -8.69
N SER A 18 -12.72 -5.16 -8.84
CA SER A 18 -13.84 -5.69 -8.08
C SER A 18 -13.52 -7.10 -7.61
N ILE A 19 -12.92 -7.23 -6.42
CA ILE A 19 -13.12 -8.45 -5.62
C ILE A 19 -14.64 -8.57 -5.47
N ALA A 20 -15.26 -9.51 -6.18
CA ALA A 20 -16.66 -9.83 -5.96
C ALA A 20 -16.80 -10.14 -4.46
N ALA A 21 -17.68 -9.40 -3.77
CA ALA A 21 -17.88 -9.59 -2.34
C ALA A 21 -18.15 -11.08 -2.11
N PRO A 22 -17.41 -11.73 -1.19
CA PRO A 22 -17.56 -13.14 -0.96
C PRO A 22 -19.02 -13.42 -0.61
N THR A 23 -19.59 -14.39 -1.31
CA THR A 23 -21.00 -14.74 -1.16
C THR A 23 -21.25 -15.26 0.25
N LYS A 24 -22.19 -14.61 0.94
CA LYS A 24 -22.55 -14.90 2.32
C LYS A 24 -23.31 -16.23 2.40
N VAL A 25 -22.73 -17.22 3.10
CA VAL A 25 -23.48 -18.35 3.65
C VAL A 25 -23.78 -18.02 5.13
N SER A 26 -25.02 -18.20 5.57
CA SER A 26 -25.49 -17.78 6.90
C SER A 26 -24.69 -18.42 8.04
N ALA A 27 -24.45 -17.66 9.11
CA ALA A 27 -23.77 -18.17 10.29
C ALA A 27 -24.72 -19.06 11.11
N LEU A 28 -24.38 -20.34 11.24
CA LEU A 28 -25.10 -21.31 12.06
C LEU A 28 -24.53 -21.32 13.50
N GLU A 29 -25.38 -21.61 14.48
CA GLU A 29 -24.92 -21.90 15.85
C GLU A 29 -24.10 -23.19 15.86
N ILE A 30 -22.97 -23.18 16.56
CA ILE A 30 -22.01 -24.29 16.57
C ILE A 30 -22.58 -25.46 17.38
N PRO A 31 -22.82 -26.66 16.79
CA PRO A 31 -22.90 -27.88 17.58
C PRO A 31 -21.51 -28.20 18.16
N TYR A 32 -21.46 -28.77 19.36
CA TYR A 32 -20.28 -28.99 20.23
C TYR A 32 -19.04 -29.67 19.61
N ARG A 33 -19.06 -30.09 18.33
CA ARG A 33 -18.04 -30.92 17.67
C ARG A 33 -17.16 -30.20 16.63
N VAL A 34 -17.13 -28.88 16.58
CA VAL A 34 -16.23 -28.15 15.65
C VAL A 34 -14.84 -28.03 16.27
N ASP A 35 -13.83 -28.60 15.60
CA ASP A 35 -12.44 -28.34 15.95
C ASP A 35 -12.08 -26.88 15.67
N VAL A 36 -11.98 -26.11 16.74
CA VAL A 36 -11.64 -24.69 16.73
C VAL A 36 -10.14 -24.41 16.78
N THR A 37 -9.30 -25.44 16.95
CA THR A 37 -7.85 -25.28 17.14
C THR A 37 -7.15 -24.77 15.89
N LYS A 38 -7.69 -25.08 14.70
CA LYS A 38 -7.19 -24.58 13.41
C LYS A 38 -7.44 -23.10 13.12
N TYR A 39 -8.26 -22.40 13.91
CA TYR A 39 -8.58 -21.00 13.65
C TYR A 39 -7.62 -20.06 14.39
N THR A 40 -6.86 -19.28 13.63
CA THR A 40 -5.97 -18.27 14.21
C THR A 40 -6.72 -16.97 14.49
N SER A 41 -6.40 -16.31 15.61
CA SER A 41 -6.82 -14.91 15.85
C SER A 41 -5.76 -13.89 15.46
N ASP A 42 -4.63 -14.35 14.94
CA ASP A 42 -3.57 -13.52 14.41
C ASP A 42 -3.79 -13.31 12.91
N GLU A 43 -4.24 -12.11 12.53
CA GLU A 43 -4.46 -11.74 11.13
C GLU A 43 -3.15 -11.76 10.32
N ALA A 44 -1.99 -11.53 10.94
CA ALA A 44 -0.70 -11.57 10.23
C ALA A 44 -0.32 -13.02 9.87
N ASN A 45 -0.55 -13.96 10.79
CA ASN A 45 -0.39 -15.39 10.50
C ASN A 45 -1.35 -15.83 9.38
N ALA A 46 -2.62 -15.42 9.43
CA ALA A 46 -3.58 -15.70 8.36
C ALA A 46 -3.11 -15.17 6.99
N SER A 47 -2.58 -13.95 6.95
CA SER A 47 -1.99 -13.37 5.72
C SER A 47 -0.78 -14.14 5.21
N ALA A 48 0.11 -14.59 6.09
CA ALA A 48 1.27 -15.40 5.71
C ALA A 48 0.84 -16.75 5.09
N GLN A 49 -0.15 -17.43 5.68
CA GLN A 49 -0.71 -18.67 5.13
C GLN A 49 -1.34 -18.48 3.75
N ILE A 50 -2.01 -17.34 3.49
CA ILE A 50 -2.51 -17.01 2.16
C ILE A 50 -1.33 -16.87 1.19
N ARG A 51 -0.33 -16.05 1.55
CA ARG A 51 0.84 -15.80 0.71
C ARG A 51 1.56 -17.08 0.32
N GLU A 52 1.82 -17.97 1.28
CA GLU A 52 2.49 -19.26 1.05
C GLU A 52 1.72 -20.13 0.04
N GLN A 53 0.40 -20.23 0.19
CA GLN A 53 -0.43 -21.02 -0.73
C GLN A 53 -0.49 -20.40 -2.13
N VAL A 54 -0.58 -19.07 -2.24
CA VAL A 54 -0.57 -18.38 -3.55
C VAL A 54 0.80 -18.50 -4.23
N LYS A 55 1.89 -18.40 -3.47
CA LYS A 55 3.26 -18.61 -3.96
C LYS A 55 3.50 -20.05 -4.43
N ALA A 56 2.83 -21.02 -3.81
CA ALA A 56 2.79 -22.40 -4.28
C ALA A 56 1.81 -22.64 -5.45
N HIS A 57 1.22 -21.59 -6.02
CA HIS A 57 0.21 -21.64 -7.09
C HIS A 57 -1.00 -22.53 -6.76
N ALA A 58 -1.42 -22.56 -5.50
CA ALA A 58 -2.64 -23.28 -5.13
C ALA A 58 -3.85 -22.64 -5.81
N ASN A 59 -4.60 -23.41 -6.60
CA ASN A 59 -5.85 -22.92 -7.21
C ASN A 59 -6.97 -22.74 -6.20
N THR A 60 -6.89 -23.41 -5.03
CA THR A 60 -7.80 -23.23 -3.90
C THR A 60 -7.00 -22.90 -2.65
N VAL A 61 -7.02 -21.64 -2.23
CA VAL A 61 -6.41 -21.17 -0.98
C VAL A 61 -7.44 -21.22 0.14
N THR A 62 -7.08 -21.78 1.28
CA THR A 62 -7.94 -21.83 2.46
C THR A 62 -7.27 -21.19 3.67
N VAL A 63 -8.01 -20.38 4.42
CA VAL A 63 -7.54 -19.83 5.70
C VAL A 63 -8.65 -19.80 6.74
N TYR A 64 -8.29 -20.11 8.00
CA TYR A 64 -9.21 -20.24 9.12
C TYR A 64 -8.96 -19.13 10.14
N VAL A 65 -9.92 -18.21 10.30
CA VAL A 65 -9.78 -17.01 11.14
C VAL A 65 -10.79 -17.00 12.26
N ARG A 66 -10.32 -16.75 13.49
CA ARG A 66 -11.15 -16.48 14.67
C ARG A 66 -11.12 -14.99 14.98
N THR A 67 -12.27 -14.33 14.97
CA THR A 67 -12.37 -12.88 15.18
C THR A 67 -13.59 -12.48 16.01
N LYS A 68 -13.51 -11.31 16.66
CA LYS A 68 -14.67 -10.65 17.28
C LYS A 68 -15.28 -9.57 16.37
N ASP A 69 -14.65 -9.32 15.23
CA ASP A 69 -15.17 -8.42 14.20
C ASP A 69 -16.34 -9.10 13.49
N LYS A 70 -17.49 -8.41 13.47
CA LYS A 70 -18.69 -8.91 12.81
C LYS A 70 -18.67 -8.66 11.30
N ASP A 71 -17.80 -7.77 10.84
CA ASP A 71 -17.61 -7.47 9.43
C ASP A 71 -16.56 -8.42 8.84
N LEU A 72 -17.01 -9.63 8.52
CA LEU A 72 -16.14 -10.69 8.00
C LEU A 72 -15.56 -10.33 6.63
N TYR A 73 -16.24 -9.49 5.86
CA TYR A 73 -15.69 -8.97 4.62
C TYR A 73 -14.52 -8.02 4.88
N ALA A 74 -14.65 -7.11 5.84
CA ALA A 74 -13.53 -6.26 6.24
C ALA A 74 -12.35 -7.07 6.81
N VAL A 75 -12.62 -8.16 7.53
CA VAL A 75 -11.57 -9.10 7.99
C VAL A 75 -10.86 -9.74 6.80
N PHE A 76 -11.62 -10.25 5.83
CA PHE A 76 -11.07 -10.81 4.59
C PHE A 76 -10.17 -9.80 3.85
N ASN A 77 -10.66 -8.58 3.63
CA ASN A 77 -9.88 -7.54 2.93
C ASN A 77 -8.57 -7.21 3.67
N ARG A 78 -8.58 -7.17 5.01
CA ARG A 78 -7.34 -6.96 5.78
C ARG A 78 -6.34 -8.09 5.59
N ILE A 79 -6.77 -9.35 5.75
CA ILE A 79 -5.85 -10.49 5.64
C ILE A 79 -5.36 -10.68 4.19
N TRP A 80 -6.22 -10.46 3.20
CA TRP A 80 -5.90 -10.55 1.78
C TRP A 80 -4.90 -9.47 1.38
N ASN A 81 -5.19 -8.20 1.68
CA ASN A 81 -4.28 -7.09 1.33
C ASN A 81 -2.92 -7.21 2.03
N ASN A 82 -2.90 -7.69 3.29
CA ASN A 82 -1.65 -7.93 4.00
C ASN A 82 -0.85 -9.13 3.44
N ALA A 83 -1.50 -10.09 2.78
CA ALA A 83 -0.80 -11.20 2.13
C ALA A 83 0.09 -10.71 0.98
N PHE A 84 -0.30 -9.62 0.32
CA PHE A 84 0.44 -9.00 -0.80
C PHE A 84 1.10 -7.66 -0.42
N ALA A 85 1.19 -7.36 0.87
CA ALA A 85 1.97 -6.20 1.32
C ALA A 85 3.43 -6.33 0.90
N GLU A 86 4.09 -5.20 0.64
CA GLU A 86 5.50 -5.12 0.25
C GLU A 86 6.40 -5.94 1.18
N THR A 87 7.26 -6.76 0.59
CA THR A 87 8.26 -7.60 1.29
C THR A 87 9.63 -7.41 0.63
N THR A 88 10.71 -7.92 1.20
CA THR A 88 12.03 -7.87 0.54
C THR A 88 12.20 -8.91 -0.56
N ASN A 89 11.30 -9.89 -0.66
CA ASN A 89 11.43 -11.01 -1.58
C ASN A 89 10.93 -10.62 -2.98
N PRO A 90 11.69 -10.92 -4.05
CA PRO A 90 11.32 -10.53 -5.41
C PRO A 90 10.04 -11.23 -5.89
N ASP A 91 9.76 -12.45 -5.45
CA ASP A 91 8.61 -13.26 -5.83
C ASP A 91 7.39 -13.12 -4.89
N GLU A 92 7.35 -12.04 -4.10
CA GLU A 92 6.27 -11.72 -3.18
C GLU A 92 5.77 -10.28 -3.39
N GLY A 93 4.81 -9.84 -2.57
CA GLY A 93 4.28 -8.48 -2.62
C GLY A 93 3.46 -8.25 -3.88
N ASP A 94 3.75 -7.15 -4.57
CA ASP A 94 3.02 -6.77 -5.78
C ASP A 94 3.18 -7.84 -6.88
N TYR A 95 4.37 -8.42 -7.07
CA TYR A 95 4.58 -9.47 -8.07
C TYR A 95 3.54 -10.60 -7.94
N LEU A 96 3.38 -11.11 -6.72
CA LEU A 96 2.47 -12.21 -6.41
C LEU A 96 1.00 -11.82 -6.63
N TYR A 97 0.64 -10.55 -6.44
CA TYR A 97 -0.71 -10.06 -6.72
C TYR A 97 -0.96 -9.98 -8.23
N TRP A 98 0.00 -9.44 -8.99
CA TRP A 98 -0.14 -9.19 -10.41
C TRP A 98 -0.02 -10.45 -11.29
N GLN A 99 0.49 -11.57 -10.76
CA GLN A 99 0.52 -12.85 -11.49
C GLN A 99 -0.82 -13.61 -11.51
N MET A 100 -1.81 -13.17 -10.71
CA MET A 100 -3.13 -13.79 -10.67
C MET A 100 -3.99 -13.25 -11.83
N SER A 101 -4.55 -14.13 -12.65
CA SER A 101 -5.45 -13.76 -13.74
C SER A 101 -6.90 -13.62 -13.29
N SER A 102 -7.28 -14.32 -12.23
CA SER A 102 -8.63 -14.27 -11.66
C SER A 102 -8.59 -14.65 -10.19
N MET A 103 -9.56 -14.14 -9.42
CA MET A 103 -9.74 -14.52 -8.02
C MET A 103 -11.22 -14.43 -7.63
N ALA A 104 -11.69 -15.45 -6.90
CA ALA A 104 -13.02 -15.48 -6.31
C ALA A 104 -12.97 -16.01 -4.87
N ALA A 105 -13.45 -15.23 -3.91
CA ALA A 105 -13.53 -15.64 -2.51
C ALA A 105 -14.97 -16.02 -2.11
N SER A 106 -15.06 -16.95 -1.16
CA SER A 106 -16.26 -17.24 -0.39
C SER A 106 -15.87 -17.48 1.06
N TYR A 107 -16.85 -17.46 1.97
CA TYR A 107 -16.59 -17.83 3.35
C TYR A 107 -17.74 -18.59 4.00
N ASN A 108 -17.38 -19.47 4.92
CA ASN A 108 -18.32 -20.13 5.83
C ASN A 108 -17.96 -19.73 7.26
N ALA A 109 -18.91 -19.17 7.99
CA ALA A 109 -18.68 -18.67 9.34
C ALA A 109 -19.56 -19.38 10.35
N LEU A 110 -18.96 -19.70 11.48
CA LEU A 110 -19.61 -20.23 12.66
C LEU A 110 -19.56 -19.19 13.77
N MET A 111 -20.59 -19.11 14.61
CA MET A 111 -20.66 -18.10 15.66
C MET A 111 -20.85 -18.72 17.04
N ARG A 112 -20.04 -18.26 18.00
CA ARG A 112 -20.16 -18.58 19.43
C ARG A 112 -20.57 -17.33 20.19
N LYS A 113 -21.70 -17.41 20.90
CA LYS A 113 -22.16 -16.35 21.81
C LYS A 113 -21.30 -16.38 23.07
N GLU A 114 -20.73 -15.24 23.45
CA GLU A 114 -20.04 -15.03 24.72
C GLU A 114 -20.65 -13.84 25.46
N LYS A 115 -20.41 -13.74 26.77
CA LYS A 115 -20.95 -12.65 27.61
C LYS A 115 -20.31 -11.32 27.19
N GLY A 116 -21.00 -10.55 26.34
CA GLY A 116 -20.61 -9.21 25.91
C GLY A 116 -20.01 -9.08 24.50
N SER A 117 -19.78 -10.17 23.77
CA SER A 117 -19.44 -10.14 22.33
C SER A 117 -19.68 -11.50 21.67
N ASN A 118 -19.90 -11.52 20.35
CA ASN A 118 -19.86 -12.77 19.58
C ASN A 118 -18.43 -13.03 19.10
N THR A 119 -18.03 -14.30 19.06
CA THR A 119 -16.79 -14.75 18.41
C THR A 119 -17.16 -15.53 17.15
N TYR A 120 -16.55 -15.16 16.02
CA TYR A 120 -16.75 -15.77 14.71
C TYR A 120 -15.56 -16.64 14.34
N TYR A 121 -15.83 -17.84 13.83
CA TYR A 121 -14.86 -18.81 13.34
C TYR A 121 -15.13 -18.99 11.84
N THR A 122 -14.30 -18.37 11.01
CA THR A 122 -14.56 -18.22 9.57
C THR A 122 -13.53 -18.98 8.77
N LYS A 123 -13.98 -19.87 7.88
CA LYS A 123 -13.17 -20.45 6.81
C LYS A 123 -13.36 -19.58 5.57
N TYR A 124 -12.31 -18.93 5.11
CA TYR A 124 -12.27 -18.32 3.78
C TYR A 124 -11.75 -19.36 2.78
N THR A 125 -12.41 -19.47 1.64
CA THR A 125 -11.98 -20.25 0.49
C THR A 125 -11.80 -19.29 -0.67
N ILE A 126 -10.60 -19.22 -1.23
CA ILE A 126 -10.26 -18.34 -2.34
C ILE A 126 -9.82 -19.20 -3.52
N ASN A 127 -10.57 -19.13 -4.61
CA ASN A 127 -10.17 -19.74 -5.87
C ASN A 127 -9.32 -18.72 -6.63
N VAL A 128 -8.17 -19.15 -7.13
CA VAL A 128 -7.20 -18.30 -7.85
C VAL A 128 -6.80 -18.98 -9.15
N ASP A 129 -6.86 -18.22 -10.24
CA ASP A 129 -6.25 -18.57 -11.51
C ASP A 129 -4.98 -17.74 -11.70
N TYR A 130 -3.98 -18.34 -12.34
CA TYR A 130 -2.67 -17.74 -12.58
C TYR A 130 -2.42 -17.61 -14.08
N PHE A 131 -1.68 -16.58 -14.49
CA PHE A 131 -1.29 -16.43 -15.89
C PHE A 131 -0.29 -17.49 -16.36
N ILE A 132 0.47 -18.09 -15.44
CA ILE A 132 1.49 -19.11 -15.71
C ILE A 132 1.40 -20.27 -14.72
N SER A 133 1.92 -21.44 -15.11
CA SER A 133 2.07 -22.59 -14.22
C SER A 133 3.18 -22.38 -13.18
N LEU A 134 3.19 -23.21 -12.13
CA LEU A 134 4.28 -23.19 -11.13
C LEU A 134 5.64 -23.54 -11.76
N GLU A 135 5.65 -24.44 -12.74
CA GLU A 135 6.86 -24.81 -13.49
C GLU A 135 7.39 -23.61 -14.29
N GLN A 136 6.52 -22.87 -14.97
CA GLN A 136 6.91 -21.64 -15.68
C GLN A 136 7.42 -20.55 -14.73
N GLU A 137 6.86 -20.43 -13.53
CA GLU A 137 7.37 -19.51 -12.49
C GLU A 137 8.77 -19.92 -12.00
N GLN A 138 9.03 -21.22 -11.85
CA GLN A 138 10.36 -21.74 -11.52
C GLN A 138 11.35 -21.50 -12.65
N MET A 139 10.94 -21.70 -13.91
CA MET A 139 11.75 -21.37 -15.09
C MET A 139 12.06 -19.88 -15.16
N LEU A 140 11.06 -19.00 -14.95
CA LEU A 140 11.30 -17.55 -14.86
C LEU A 140 12.36 -17.24 -13.81
N THR A 141 12.24 -17.82 -12.62
CA THR A 141 13.20 -17.59 -11.53
C THR A 141 14.63 -17.99 -11.92
N GLN A 142 14.80 -19.10 -12.65
CA GLN A 142 16.10 -19.52 -13.16
C GLN A 142 16.66 -18.54 -14.20
N GLU A 143 15.84 -18.12 -15.17
CA GLU A 143 16.24 -17.13 -16.19
C GLU A 143 16.61 -15.78 -15.56
N LEU A 144 15.86 -15.32 -14.55
CA LEU A 144 16.17 -14.08 -13.86
C LEU A 144 17.49 -14.15 -13.10
N ASN A 145 17.88 -15.31 -12.55
CA ASN A 145 19.19 -15.47 -11.93
C ASN A 145 20.31 -15.34 -12.96
N ILE A 146 20.15 -15.93 -14.15
CA ILE A 146 21.13 -15.81 -15.25
C ILE A 146 21.25 -14.35 -15.72
N ILE A 147 20.11 -13.69 -15.95
CA ILE A 147 20.06 -12.27 -16.33
C ILE A 147 20.74 -11.41 -15.25
N ASN A 148 20.42 -11.65 -13.98
CA ASN A 148 21.00 -10.94 -12.86
C ASN A 148 22.52 -11.10 -12.77
N GLU A 149 23.03 -12.32 -12.94
CA GLU A 149 24.47 -12.58 -12.97
C GLU A 149 25.16 -11.87 -14.14
N SER A 150 24.49 -11.79 -15.30
CA SER A 150 25.05 -11.12 -16.49
C SER A 150 25.29 -9.62 -16.28
N PHE A 151 24.54 -8.97 -15.38
CA PHE A 151 24.74 -7.55 -15.07
C PHE A 151 26.08 -7.27 -14.36
N SER A 152 26.74 -8.29 -13.82
CA SER A 152 28.08 -8.18 -13.23
C SER A 152 28.19 -7.09 -12.16
N PHE A 153 27.11 -6.88 -11.39
CA PHE A 153 27.09 -5.89 -10.32
C PHE A 153 28.10 -6.24 -9.23
N THR A 154 28.74 -5.20 -8.71
CA THR A 154 29.73 -5.30 -7.63
C THR A 154 29.24 -4.55 -6.40
N GLU A 155 29.96 -4.69 -5.28
CA GLU A 155 29.67 -3.93 -4.06
C GLU A 155 29.77 -2.40 -4.26
N THR A 156 30.55 -1.96 -5.25
CA THR A 156 30.70 -0.54 -5.60
C THR A 156 29.66 -0.02 -6.58
N THR A 157 28.86 -0.91 -7.21
CA THR A 157 27.81 -0.49 -8.13
C THR A 157 26.69 0.16 -7.34
N THR A 158 26.39 1.42 -7.68
CA THR A 158 25.38 2.22 -7.00
C THR A 158 23.97 1.74 -7.33
N ASP A 159 22.99 2.10 -6.49
CA ASP A 159 21.58 1.77 -6.75
C ASP A 159 21.08 2.41 -8.05
N TYR A 160 21.56 3.61 -8.39
CA TYR A 160 21.26 4.25 -9.66
C TYR A 160 21.76 3.42 -10.85
N GLU A 161 23.04 3.00 -10.83
CA GLU A 161 23.61 2.18 -11.91
C GLU A 161 22.90 0.84 -12.05
N LYS A 162 22.53 0.19 -10.93
CA LYS A 162 21.73 -1.04 -10.94
C LYS A 162 20.38 -0.84 -11.59
N VAL A 163 19.63 0.17 -11.13
CA VAL A 163 18.30 0.50 -11.67
C VAL A 163 18.38 0.84 -13.15
N LYS A 164 19.36 1.66 -13.55
CA LYS A 164 19.57 2.02 -14.96
C LYS A 164 19.91 0.80 -15.81
N THR A 165 20.82 -0.06 -15.37
CA THR A 165 21.22 -1.27 -16.10
C THR A 165 20.03 -2.21 -16.31
N ILE A 166 19.22 -2.42 -15.27
CA ILE A 166 18.01 -3.25 -15.35
C ILE A 166 16.99 -2.61 -16.30
N TYR A 167 16.78 -1.31 -16.20
CA TYR A 167 15.83 -0.57 -17.04
C TYR A 167 16.25 -0.61 -18.52
N ASP A 168 17.53 -0.38 -18.80
CA ASP A 168 18.13 -0.51 -20.12
C ASP A 168 17.90 -1.92 -20.66
N TYR A 169 18.27 -2.96 -19.91
CA TYR A 169 18.07 -4.35 -20.32
C TYR A 169 16.62 -4.61 -20.75
N ILE A 170 15.63 -4.15 -19.99
CA ILE A 170 14.22 -4.35 -20.33
C ILE A 170 13.85 -3.59 -21.61
N CYS A 171 14.22 -2.31 -21.73
CA CYS A 171 13.91 -1.50 -22.92
C CYS A 171 14.56 -2.05 -24.20
N HIS A 172 15.73 -2.67 -24.07
CA HIS A 172 16.45 -3.28 -25.18
C HIS A 172 15.86 -4.63 -25.60
N ASN A 173 15.42 -5.46 -24.64
CA ASN A 173 15.09 -6.86 -24.91
C ASN A 173 13.60 -7.16 -25.04
N VAL A 174 12.72 -6.27 -24.55
CA VAL A 174 11.28 -6.50 -24.59
C VAL A 174 10.61 -5.56 -25.61
N THR A 175 9.67 -6.10 -26.38
CA THR A 175 8.83 -5.35 -27.35
C THR A 175 7.36 -5.51 -27.00
N TYR A 176 6.53 -4.49 -27.27
CA TYR A 176 5.12 -4.52 -26.90
C TYR A 176 4.35 -5.61 -27.67
N ASP A 177 3.54 -6.39 -26.95
CA ASP A 177 2.74 -7.48 -27.51
C ASP A 177 1.29 -7.06 -27.75
N TYR A 178 0.90 -7.00 -29.02
CA TYR A 178 -0.47 -6.69 -29.45
C TYR A 178 -1.33 -7.94 -29.68
N SER A 179 -0.79 -9.15 -29.50
CA SER A 179 -1.51 -10.40 -29.71
C SER A 179 -2.58 -10.66 -28.64
N ASP A 180 -3.55 -11.51 -28.95
CA ASP A 180 -4.59 -11.93 -28.00
C ASP A 180 -4.18 -13.19 -27.24
N ASN A 181 -3.11 -13.08 -26.43
CA ASN A 181 -2.59 -14.15 -25.59
C ASN A 181 -2.46 -13.69 -24.14
N ASN A 182 -3.00 -14.43 -23.18
CA ASN A 182 -2.92 -14.08 -21.76
C ASN A 182 -1.50 -14.17 -21.17
N MET A 183 -0.59 -14.94 -21.75
CA MET A 183 0.77 -15.02 -21.22
C MET A 183 1.52 -13.67 -21.34
N LYS A 184 1.10 -12.79 -22.27
CA LYS A 184 1.72 -11.48 -22.51
C LYS A 184 1.70 -10.56 -21.29
N PHE A 185 0.84 -10.82 -20.30
CA PHE A 185 0.74 -10.04 -19.07
C PHE A 185 1.86 -10.35 -18.05
N THR A 186 2.84 -11.20 -18.39
CA THR A 186 3.77 -11.78 -17.43
C THR A 186 5.23 -11.44 -17.70
N ALA A 187 6.03 -11.35 -16.64
CA ALA A 187 7.48 -11.30 -16.74
C ALA A 187 8.07 -12.54 -17.45
N TYR A 188 7.41 -13.70 -17.31
CA TYR A 188 7.78 -14.93 -18.03
C TYR A 188 7.73 -14.74 -19.54
N ALA A 189 6.65 -14.18 -20.09
CA ALA A 189 6.59 -13.87 -21.53
C ALA A 189 7.63 -12.83 -21.94
N ALA A 190 7.82 -11.78 -21.12
CA ALA A 190 8.83 -10.75 -21.38
C ALA A 190 10.23 -11.36 -21.54
N VAL A 191 10.61 -12.29 -20.67
CA VAL A 191 11.94 -12.94 -20.68
C VAL A 191 12.05 -14.01 -21.77
N THR A 192 11.07 -14.90 -21.88
CA THR A 192 11.19 -16.08 -22.78
C THR A 192 10.88 -15.79 -24.23
N THR A 193 10.08 -14.76 -24.52
CA THR A 193 9.67 -14.41 -25.89
C THR A 193 10.16 -13.04 -26.36
N GLY A 194 10.70 -12.23 -25.44
CA GLY A 194 11.02 -10.82 -25.71
C GLY A 194 9.77 -9.96 -25.96
N LYS A 195 8.56 -10.42 -25.59
CA LYS A 195 7.29 -9.74 -25.85
C LYS A 195 6.37 -9.75 -24.65
N SER A 196 5.78 -8.59 -24.34
CA SER A 196 4.86 -8.43 -23.22
C SER A 196 4.02 -7.15 -23.33
N VAL A 197 3.07 -6.95 -22.43
CA VAL A 197 2.37 -5.66 -22.21
C VAL A 197 2.81 -5.04 -20.88
N CYS A 198 2.35 -3.82 -20.60
CA CYS A 198 2.76 -3.01 -19.45
C CYS A 198 2.93 -3.78 -18.12
N GLN A 199 2.02 -4.70 -17.80
CA GLN A 199 2.11 -5.56 -16.62
C GLN A 199 3.37 -6.44 -16.58
N GLY A 200 3.75 -7.10 -17.68
CA GLY A 200 4.92 -7.96 -17.69
C GLY A 200 6.23 -7.18 -17.70
N TYR A 201 6.26 -5.98 -18.29
CA TYR A 201 7.38 -5.03 -18.12
C TYR A 201 7.53 -4.64 -16.65
N ALA A 202 6.43 -4.23 -16.01
CA ALA A 202 6.48 -3.71 -14.65
C ALA A 202 6.81 -4.80 -13.61
N THR A 203 6.31 -6.03 -13.82
CA THR A 203 6.63 -7.17 -12.95
C THR A 203 8.04 -7.69 -13.18
N LEU A 204 8.58 -7.65 -14.42
CA LEU A 204 9.98 -7.96 -14.70
C LEU A 204 10.93 -6.96 -14.03
N PHE A 205 10.66 -5.65 -14.19
CA PHE A 205 11.42 -4.60 -13.52
C PHE A 205 11.39 -4.78 -12.01
N TYR A 206 10.20 -4.99 -11.42
CA TYR A 206 10.04 -5.26 -9.99
C TYR A 206 10.92 -6.43 -9.56
N ARG A 207 10.85 -7.59 -10.22
CA ARG A 207 11.64 -8.77 -9.85
C ARG A 207 13.15 -8.47 -9.82
N LEU A 208 13.67 -7.88 -10.89
CA LEU A 208 15.11 -7.63 -11.04
C LEU A 208 15.64 -6.60 -10.04
N VAL A 209 14.92 -5.51 -9.77
CA VAL A 209 15.38 -4.52 -8.77
C VAL A 209 15.26 -5.04 -7.34
N LYS A 210 14.24 -5.86 -7.05
CA LYS A 210 14.07 -6.49 -5.73
C LYS A 210 15.16 -7.52 -5.44
N MET A 211 15.68 -8.21 -6.45
CA MET A 211 16.87 -9.07 -6.32
C MET A 211 18.11 -8.27 -5.87
N GLN A 212 18.16 -6.95 -6.12
CA GLN A 212 19.23 -6.07 -5.64
C GLN A 212 19.00 -5.52 -4.22
N GLY A 213 17.90 -5.92 -3.57
CA GLY A 213 17.48 -5.32 -2.30
C GLY A 213 16.88 -3.92 -2.42
N ILE A 214 16.62 -3.43 -3.64
CA ILE A 214 16.06 -2.11 -3.89
C ILE A 214 14.53 -2.20 -3.83
N SER A 215 13.89 -1.40 -2.97
CA SER A 215 12.43 -1.39 -2.87
C SER A 215 11.81 -0.78 -4.14
N SER A 216 10.76 -1.44 -4.60
CA SER A 216 9.99 -1.06 -5.78
C SER A 216 8.54 -1.45 -5.56
N ARG A 217 7.60 -0.77 -6.22
CA ARG A 217 6.18 -1.13 -6.23
C ARG A 217 5.68 -1.16 -7.67
N VAL A 218 4.74 -2.03 -7.97
CA VAL A 218 3.98 -2.00 -9.23
C VAL A 218 2.76 -1.09 -9.02
N ILE A 219 2.67 -0.04 -9.82
CA ILE A 219 1.64 0.98 -9.72
C ILE A 219 0.62 0.79 -10.81
N ALA A 220 -0.63 0.80 -10.39
CA ALA A 220 -1.79 0.71 -11.26
C ALA A 220 -2.38 2.10 -11.49
N GLY A 221 -2.78 2.39 -12.72
CA GLY A 221 -3.33 3.69 -13.09
C GLY A 221 -3.85 3.72 -14.52
N HIS A 222 -3.77 4.90 -15.11
CA HIS A 222 -4.18 5.17 -16.49
C HIS A 222 -3.10 5.99 -17.21
N GLY A 223 -2.98 5.80 -18.52
CA GLY A 223 -2.10 6.57 -19.40
C GLY A 223 -2.73 7.89 -19.92
N THR A 224 -2.16 8.46 -20.99
CA THR A 224 -2.47 9.79 -21.59
C THR A 224 -3.98 10.06 -21.74
N ASN A 225 -4.76 9.04 -22.09
CA ASN A 225 -6.21 9.07 -22.06
C ASN A 225 -6.67 8.22 -20.87
N THR A 226 -7.32 8.83 -19.88
CA THR A 226 -7.75 8.18 -18.62
C THR A 226 -8.65 6.95 -18.78
N ASP A 227 -9.01 6.59 -20.01
CA ASP A 227 -9.80 5.42 -20.37
C ASP A 227 -8.97 4.15 -20.59
N VAL A 228 -7.64 4.26 -20.69
CA VAL A 228 -6.74 3.12 -20.89
C VAL A 228 -5.99 2.83 -19.61
N TYR A 229 -6.29 1.67 -19.00
CA TYR A 229 -5.53 1.16 -17.88
C TYR A 229 -4.06 0.95 -18.23
N HIS A 230 -3.19 1.33 -17.31
CA HIS A 230 -1.75 1.21 -17.45
C HIS A 230 -1.11 0.75 -16.14
N GLY A 231 0.08 0.16 -16.26
CA GLY A 231 0.86 -0.36 -15.15
C GLY A 231 2.33 -0.02 -15.33
N TRP A 232 2.95 0.53 -14.29
CA TRP A 232 4.36 0.94 -14.27
C TRP A 232 4.96 0.69 -12.88
N ASN A 233 6.16 1.18 -12.59
CA ASN A 233 6.76 1.04 -11.26
C ASN A 233 7.08 2.38 -10.61
N ILE A 234 7.18 2.34 -9.28
CA ILE A 234 8.05 3.28 -8.56
C ILE A 234 9.23 2.52 -7.98
N VAL A 235 10.40 3.14 -7.94
CA VAL A 235 11.64 2.55 -7.42
C VAL A 235 12.32 3.52 -6.46
N LYS A 236 12.91 2.98 -5.39
CA LYS A 236 13.56 3.77 -4.36
C LYS A 236 15.02 4.08 -4.75
N LEU A 237 15.39 5.35 -4.72
CA LEU A 237 16.78 5.81 -4.73
C LEU A 237 17.02 6.75 -3.54
N GLY A 238 18.02 6.43 -2.72
CA GLY A 238 18.26 7.13 -1.46
C GLY A 238 17.06 7.00 -0.50
N ASN A 239 16.41 8.11 -0.19
CA ASN A 239 15.24 8.15 0.71
C ASN A 239 13.90 8.33 0.01
N LEU A 240 13.90 8.46 -1.32
CA LEU A 240 12.72 8.82 -2.10
C LEU A 240 12.45 7.80 -3.21
N TYR A 241 11.21 7.80 -3.70
CA TYR A 241 10.75 6.97 -4.80
C TYR A 241 10.55 7.82 -6.06
N TYR A 242 10.84 7.19 -7.19
CA TYR A 242 10.74 7.78 -8.53
C TYR A 242 9.90 6.86 -9.41
N ASN A 243 9.10 7.42 -10.30
CA ASN A 243 8.39 6.64 -11.30
C ASN A 243 9.34 6.14 -12.38
N VAL A 244 9.10 4.94 -12.86
CA VAL A 244 9.72 4.38 -14.06
C VAL A 244 8.66 3.66 -14.88
N ASP A 245 8.62 3.93 -16.19
CA ASP A 245 7.82 3.13 -17.13
C ASP A 245 8.69 2.58 -18.25
N ALA A 246 9.13 1.33 -18.10
CA ALA A 246 9.94 0.66 -19.10
C ALA A 246 9.14 0.33 -20.37
N THR A 247 7.82 0.35 -20.32
CA THR A 247 6.96 -0.02 -21.46
C THR A 247 7.02 1.04 -22.55
N TRP A 248 6.79 2.30 -22.17
CA TRP A 248 6.79 3.41 -23.12
C TRP A 248 8.20 3.77 -23.56
N ASP A 249 9.18 3.70 -22.65
CA ASP A 249 10.57 3.95 -23.02
C ASP A 249 11.21 2.81 -23.83
N ALA A 250 10.72 1.56 -23.73
CA ALA A 250 11.09 0.53 -24.70
C ALA A 250 10.65 0.93 -26.12
N ALA A 251 9.45 1.50 -26.28
CA ALA A 251 9.00 1.99 -27.58
C ALA A 251 9.86 3.17 -28.07
N ASN A 252 10.17 4.13 -27.20
CA ASN A 252 11.09 5.25 -27.51
C ASN A 252 12.47 4.74 -27.94
N TYR A 253 13.04 3.81 -27.17
CA TYR A 253 14.34 3.20 -27.48
C TYR A 253 14.37 2.56 -28.87
N LYS A 254 13.33 1.79 -29.24
CA LYS A 254 13.23 1.16 -30.57
C LYS A 254 13.10 2.17 -31.71
N LEU A 255 12.64 3.38 -31.43
CA LEU A 255 12.59 4.50 -32.37
C LEU A 255 13.87 5.35 -32.38
N GLY A 256 14.84 5.05 -31.51
CA GLY A 256 16.07 5.83 -31.34
C GLY A 256 15.85 7.14 -30.57
N HIS A 257 14.75 7.26 -29.82
CA HIS A 257 14.44 8.42 -28.99
C HIS A 257 15.05 8.27 -27.59
N PRO A 258 15.34 9.38 -26.88
CA PRO A 258 15.77 9.33 -25.49
C PRO A 258 14.64 8.84 -24.57
N TYR A 259 15.00 8.41 -23.36
CA TYR A 259 14.04 8.07 -22.33
C TYR A 259 13.30 9.30 -21.81
N GLU A 260 11.98 9.19 -21.74
CA GLU A 260 11.06 10.22 -21.26
C GLU A 260 10.37 9.80 -19.96
N TYR A 261 10.49 8.54 -19.52
CA TYR A 261 9.76 7.98 -18.38
C TYR A 261 10.68 7.27 -17.37
N PHE A 262 11.99 7.49 -17.45
CA PHE A 262 12.98 6.98 -16.51
C PHE A 262 13.22 7.94 -15.34
N LEU A 263 13.06 7.43 -14.11
CA LEU A 263 13.30 8.09 -12.82
C LEU A 263 12.64 9.46 -12.66
N LYS A 264 11.35 9.52 -12.98
CA LYS A 264 10.54 10.73 -12.88
C LYS A 264 10.10 11.02 -11.46
N GLY A 265 9.98 12.31 -11.13
CA GLY A 265 9.42 12.79 -9.86
C GLY A 265 7.95 12.39 -9.67
N ASP A 266 7.28 12.95 -8.65
CA ASP A 266 5.89 12.62 -8.32
C ASP A 266 4.93 13.06 -9.43
N VAL A 267 5.25 14.17 -10.11
CA VAL A 267 4.61 14.57 -11.36
C VAL A 267 5.10 13.65 -12.46
N PHE A 268 4.22 12.76 -12.91
CA PHE A 268 4.52 11.81 -13.98
C PHE A 268 3.58 12.09 -15.14
N GLU A 269 4.10 12.79 -16.16
CA GLU A 269 3.32 13.23 -17.30
C GLU A 269 2.60 12.05 -17.95
N ASP A 270 1.35 12.28 -18.37
CA ASP A 270 0.45 11.27 -18.93
C ASP A 270 0.11 10.07 -18.04
N HIS A 271 0.51 10.07 -16.77
CA HIS A 271 0.25 8.97 -15.84
C HIS A 271 -0.64 9.41 -14.67
N THR A 272 -1.76 8.72 -14.49
CA THR A 272 -2.65 8.95 -13.35
C THR A 272 -2.83 7.68 -12.53
N ARG A 273 -2.27 7.67 -11.31
CA ARG A 273 -2.43 6.56 -10.35
C ARG A 273 -3.89 6.32 -9.97
N THR A 274 -4.27 5.08 -9.67
CA THR A 274 -5.55 4.81 -8.98
C THR A 274 -5.51 5.34 -7.55
N ASP A 275 -6.69 5.48 -6.93
CA ASP A 275 -6.86 6.11 -5.62
C ASP A 275 -6.09 5.42 -4.48
N ASP A 276 -5.86 4.11 -4.59
CA ASP A 276 -5.11 3.33 -3.60
C ASP A 276 -3.66 3.82 -3.44
N TYR A 277 -3.06 4.30 -4.54
CA TYR A 277 -1.70 4.84 -4.57
C TYR A 277 -1.65 6.37 -4.37
N LYS A 278 -2.78 7.00 -4.06
CA LYS A 278 -2.88 8.44 -3.74
C LYS A 278 -3.11 8.70 -2.25
N THR A 279 -3.21 7.64 -1.44
CA THR A 279 -3.53 7.79 -0.02
C THR A 279 -2.36 8.37 0.77
N LYS A 280 -2.67 9.02 1.90
CA LYS A 280 -1.64 9.51 2.84
C LYS A 280 -0.79 8.39 3.43
N ASN A 281 -1.35 7.20 3.56
CA ASN A 281 -0.60 6.04 4.03
C ASN A 281 0.39 5.58 2.96
N PHE A 282 -0.01 5.59 1.69
CA PHE A 282 0.87 5.27 0.58
C PHE A 282 2.06 6.23 0.54
N TYR A 283 1.83 7.55 0.46
CA TYR A 283 2.90 8.56 0.44
C TYR A 283 3.79 8.60 1.69
N ALA A 284 3.28 8.12 2.84
CA ALA A 284 4.09 8.00 4.06
C ALA A 284 4.94 6.72 4.08
N ALA A 285 4.51 5.66 3.39
CA ALA A 285 5.27 4.42 3.23
C ALA A 285 6.27 4.49 2.06
N TYR A 286 5.88 5.18 0.98
CA TYR A 286 6.63 5.34 -0.26
C TYR A 286 6.75 6.84 -0.57
N PRO A 287 7.66 7.56 0.10
CA PRO A 287 7.84 9.00 -0.10
C PRO A 287 8.36 9.28 -1.52
N MET A 288 7.59 9.98 -2.34
CA MET A 288 7.96 10.34 -3.71
C MET A 288 8.85 11.57 -3.75
N ALA A 289 9.77 11.62 -4.70
CA ALA A 289 10.54 12.82 -5.02
C ALA A 289 9.68 13.89 -5.71
N ALA A 290 9.97 15.17 -5.50
CA ALA A 290 9.28 16.26 -6.17
C ALA A 290 9.64 16.31 -7.66
N ASP A 291 10.93 16.21 -7.94
CA ASP A 291 11.53 16.37 -9.26
C ASP A 291 12.18 15.06 -9.74
N ASP A 292 12.54 15.04 -11.03
CA ASP A 292 13.25 13.94 -11.66
C ASP A 292 14.61 13.69 -10.99
N TYR A 293 15.05 12.43 -11.00
CA TYR A 293 16.33 12.06 -10.42
C TYR A 293 17.48 12.69 -11.21
N VAL A 294 18.39 13.34 -10.48
CA VAL A 294 19.67 13.83 -11.02
C VAL A 294 20.79 13.31 -10.12
N GLU A 295 21.72 12.58 -10.71
CA GLU A 295 22.83 11.98 -9.96
C GLU A 295 23.69 13.06 -9.29
N GLY A 296 24.05 12.82 -8.03
CA GLY A 296 24.82 13.77 -7.23
C GLY A 296 24.04 15.00 -6.71
N VAL A 297 22.76 15.15 -7.05
CA VAL A 297 21.91 16.24 -6.56
C VAL A 297 21.03 15.75 -5.40
N GLU A 298 20.98 16.52 -4.31
CA GLU A 298 20.12 16.19 -3.18
C GLU A 298 18.64 16.33 -3.59
N ALA A 299 17.92 15.22 -3.52
CA ALA A 299 16.52 15.18 -3.91
C ALA A 299 15.59 15.70 -2.81
N VAL A 300 14.53 16.40 -3.22
CA VAL A 300 13.51 16.95 -2.32
C VAL A 300 12.23 16.10 -2.41
N ALA A 301 11.57 15.89 -1.29
CA ALA A 301 10.30 15.18 -1.23
C ALA A 301 9.14 15.99 -1.84
N SER A 302 8.20 15.33 -2.51
CA SER A 302 7.02 15.98 -3.09
C SER A 302 6.11 16.61 -2.02
N ALA A 303 5.29 17.59 -2.43
CA ALA A 303 4.37 18.25 -1.51
C ALA A 303 3.42 17.24 -0.84
N GLU A 304 2.93 16.27 -1.60
CA GLU A 304 2.08 15.15 -1.17
C GLU A 304 2.79 14.28 -0.14
N THR A 305 4.07 13.94 -0.35
CA THR A 305 4.90 13.22 0.63
C THR A 305 5.06 14.01 1.92
N VAL A 306 5.44 15.28 1.83
CA VAL A 306 5.65 16.10 3.05
C VAL A 306 4.32 16.26 3.81
N ASN A 307 3.21 16.51 3.10
CA ASN A 307 1.86 16.61 3.66
C ASN A 307 1.43 15.32 4.38
N SER A 308 1.69 14.18 3.75
CA SER A 308 1.29 12.86 4.23
C SER A 308 2.10 12.43 5.44
N THR A 309 3.42 12.56 5.38
CA THR A 309 4.33 12.30 6.50
C THR A 309 3.97 13.16 7.71
N PHE A 310 3.70 14.46 7.50
CA PHE A 310 3.24 15.34 8.57
C PHE A 310 1.92 14.87 9.19
N THR A 311 0.94 14.48 8.37
CA THR A 311 -0.36 13.98 8.84
C THR A 311 -0.21 12.74 9.72
N MET A 312 0.78 11.89 9.44
CA MET A 312 1.00 10.63 10.14
C MET A 312 1.65 10.79 11.53
N ASN A 313 2.29 11.93 11.78
CA ASN A 313 2.88 12.24 13.09
C ASN A 313 1.85 12.22 14.23
N LYS A 314 2.33 11.96 15.44
CA LYS A 314 1.51 11.97 16.66
C LYS A 314 2.34 12.46 17.85
N THR A 315 1.83 13.48 18.55
CA THR A 315 2.45 13.95 19.80
C THR A 315 1.91 13.20 21.02
N SER A 316 2.62 13.33 22.14
CA SER A 316 2.30 12.74 23.44
C SER A 316 2.16 13.85 24.50
N ILE A 317 1.14 13.75 25.34
CA ILE A 317 0.95 14.68 26.46
C ILE A 317 1.95 14.33 27.57
N LYS A 318 2.92 15.21 27.83
CA LYS A 318 3.93 15.07 28.90
C LYS A 318 3.29 15.25 30.28
N LYS A 319 2.71 16.42 30.52
CA LYS A 319 2.10 16.78 31.82
C LYS A 319 0.72 17.38 31.63
N LEU A 320 -0.23 16.90 32.45
CA LEU A 320 -1.60 17.38 32.47
C LEU A 320 -2.01 17.72 33.91
N THR A 321 -2.44 18.95 34.13
CA THR A 321 -2.99 19.45 35.40
C THR A 321 -4.25 20.27 35.13
N ARG A 322 -4.99 20.66 36.18
CA ARG A 322 -6.18 21.51 36.03
C ARG A 322 -5.86 22.94 35.55
N LYS A 323 -4.59 23.35 35.58
CA LYS A 323 -4.12 24.68 35.20
C LYS A 323 -3.33 24.69 33.88
N LYS A 324 -2.73 23.56 33.49
CA LYS A 324 -1.87 23.49 32.30
C LYS A 324 -1.81 22.11 31.67
N ILE A 325 -1.57 22.10 30.36
CA ILE A 325 -1.16 20.94 29.57
C ILE A 325 0.19 21.24 28.91
N SER A 326 1.05 20.23 28.79
CA SER A 326 2.30 20.28 28.01
C SER A 326 2.49 18.97 27.25
N PHE A 327 3.12 19.04 26.08
CA PHE A 327 3.23 17.93 25.13
C PHE A 327 4.55 18.01 24.34
N ASN A 328 4.88 16.94 23.61
CA ASN A 328 6.08 16.89 22.77
C ASN A 328 5.94 17.81 21.55
N LYS A 329 7.06 18.44 21.14
CA LYS A 329 7.14 19.16 19.86
C LYS A 329 6.99 18.15 18.73
N ILE A 330 6.37 18.57 17.64
CA ILE A 330 6.36 17.87 16.35
C ILE A 330 7.17 18.74 15.40
N ALA A 331 8.09 18.13 14.63
CA ALA A 331 8.83 18.82 13.59
C ALA A 331 7.86 19.46 12.58
N GLU A 332 8.22 20.62 12.03
CA GLU A 332 7.42 21.38 11.04
C GLU A 332 6.02 21.85 11.49
N ALA A 333 5.60 21.57 12.72
CA ALA A 333 4.32 22.09 13.22
C ALA A 333 4.42 23.59 13.47
N THR A 334 3.58 24.37 12.78
CA THR A 334 3.45 25.82 12.98
C THR A 334 2.54 26.14 14.17
N GLY A 335 1.74 25.18 14.63
CA GLY A 335 0.96 25.29 15.85
C GLY A 335 0.32 23.99 16.30
N TYR A 336 -0.51 24.08 17.33
CA TYR A 336 -1.18 22.96 17.96
C TYR A 336 -2.64 23.25 18.24
N GLU A 337 -3.50 22.26 18.01
CA GLU A 337 -4.89 22.26 18.45
C GLU A 337 -5.04 21.37 19.68
N ILE A 338 -5.61 21.92 20.75
CA ILE A 338 -5.94 21.22 21.98
C ILE A 338 -7.45 21.10 22.07
N GLN A 339 -7.94 19.88 22.25
CA GLN A 339 -9.34 19.62 22.55
C GLN A 339 -9.51 19.10 23.96
N TYR A 340 -10.56 19.58 24.62
CA TYR A 340 -10.99 19.01 25.89
C TYR A 340 -12.51 18.93 26.03
N SER A 341 -12.98 17.92 26.77
CA SER A 341 -14.41 17.64 26.93
C SER A 341 -14.68 16.94 28.26
N THR A 342 -15.90 17.05 28.79
CA THR A 342 -16.38 16.21 29.89
C THR A 342 -16.89 14.85 29.41
N ASN A 343 -17.07 14.68 28.10
CA ASN A 343 -17.42 13.42 27.45
C ASN A 343 -16.17 12.84 26.75
N LYS A 344 -15.84 11.57 27.06
CA LYS A 344 -14.68 10.86 26.50
C LYS A 344 -14.68 10.76 24.96
N LYS A 345 -15.86 10.84 24.33
CA LYS A 345 -16.06 10.82 22.88
C LYS A 345 -15.91 12.20 22.21
N PHE A 346 -15.65 13.26 23.00
CA PHE A 346 -15.47 14.63 22.48
C PHE A 346 -16.68 15.18 21.68
N ALA A 347 -17.90 14.74 22.02
CA ALA A 347 -19.13 15.28 21.44
C ALA A 347 -19.25 16.81 21.69
N SER A 348 -19.19 17.23 22.96
CA SER A 348 -19.24 18.64 23.38
C SER A 348 -17.84 19.19 23.70
N LYS A 349 -16.95 19.14 22.71
CA LYS A 349 -15.54 19.54 22.84
C LYS A 349 -15.35 21.05 22.82
N LYS A 350 -14.45 21.55 23.66
CA LYS A 350 -13.83 22.87 23.56
C LYS A 350 -12.51 22.74 22.81
N LYS A 351 -12.20 23.71 21.94
CA LYS A 351 -11.00 23.78 21.10
C LYS A 351 -10.19 25.02 21.45
N MET A 352 -8.87 24.88 21.57
CA MET A 352 -7.92 25.98 21.72
C MET A 352 -6.73 25.77 20.78
N THR A 353 -6.10 26.85 20.34
CA THR A 353 -4.85 26.81 19.58
C THR A 353 -3.69 27.43 20.34
N THR A 354 -2.47 27.00 20.04
CA THR A 354 -1.23 27.56 20.61
C THR A 354 -0.06 27.25 19.70
N ILE A 355 0.89 28.17 19.58
CA ILE A 355 2.20 27.93 18.93
C ILE A 355 3.20 27.29 19.88
N LYS A 356 2.96 27.39 21.20
CA LYS A 356 3.82 26.81 22.25
C LYS A 356 3.42 25.38 22.54
N THR A 357 4.39 24.57 22.99
CA THR A 357 4.18 23.19 23.47
C THR A 357 3.55 23.08 24.86
N THR A 358 3.12 24.21 25.42
CA THR A 358 2.42 24.30 26.71
C THR A 358 1.28 25.29 26.60
N TYR A 359 0.13 24.94 27.18
CA TYR A 359 -1.04 25.82 27.25
C TYR A 359 -1.58 25.89 28.69
N LYS A 360 -1.90 27.11 29.13
CA LYS A 360 -2.49 27.36 30.46
C LYS A 360 -4.02 27.51 30.33
N PHE A 361 -4.75 26.73 31.10
CA PHE A 361 -6.22 26.78 31.11
C PHE A 361 -6.73 27.79 32.12
N ARG A 362 -7.85 28.45 31.79
CA ARG A 362 -8.70 29.10 32.81
C ARG A 362 -9.26 28.02 33.75
N LYS A 363 -9.39 28.35 35.04
CA LYS A 363 -9.68 27.43 36.16
C LYS A 363 -10.79 26.41 35.81
N LEU A 364 -10.42 25.15 35.58
CA LEU A 364 -11.35 24.06 35.29
C LEU A 364 -12.09 23.62 36.56
N SER A 365 -13.41 23.37 36.46
CA SER A 365 -14.25 23.00 37.61
C SER A 365 -13.76 21.74 38.31
N LYS A 366 -13.51 21.83 39.62
CA LYS A 366 -13.01 20.72 40.46
C LYS A 366 -13.98 19.51 40.51
N LYS A 367 -15.27 19.74 40.25
CA LYS A 367 -16.34 18.73 40.34
C LYS A 367 -16.46 17.83 39.08
N LYS A 368 -15.80 18.19 37.98
CA LYS A 368 -15.93 17.48 36.70
C LYS A 368 -14.63 16.73 36.34
N THR A 369 -14.80 15.60 35.66
CA THR A 369 -13.72 14.90 34.94
C THR A 369 -13.61 15.49 33.54
N TYR A 370 -12.38 15.71 33.08
CA TYR A 370 -12.13 16.21 31.72
C TYR A 370 -11.17 15.28 30.98
N TYR A 371 -11.40 15.13 29.69
CA TYR A 371 -10.59 14.38 28.73
C TYR A 371 -9.92 15.38 27.80
N PHE A 372 -8.64 15.16 27.50
CA PHE A 372 -7.80 16.03 26.69
C PHE A 372 -7.13 15.23 25.57
N ARG A 373 -7.03 15.84 24.40
CA ARG A 373 -6.18 15.40 23.29
C ARG A 373 -5.57 16.62 22.60
N VAL A 374 -4.40 16.43 22.01
CA VAL A 374 -3.67 17.47 21.28
C VAL A 374 -3.20 16.92 19.94
N ARG A 375 -3.14 17.77 18.91
CA ARG A 375 -2.53 17.48 17.61
C ARG A 375 -1.76 18.69 17.13
N GLY A 376 -0.74 18.49 16.31
CA GLY A 376 -0.07 19.56 15.59
C GLY A 376 -0.87 19.95 14.35
N TYR A 377 -0.59 21.14 13.84
CA TYR A 377 -0.94 21.54 12.49
C TYR A 377 0.20 22.32 11.84
N ARG A 378 0.21 22.31 10.51
CA ARG A 378 1.00 23.22 9.67
C ARG A 378 0.07 24.03 8.79
N GLU A 379 0.45 25.27 8.50
CA GLU A 379 -0.23 26.08 7.49
C GLU A 379 0.33 25.64 6.12
N ALA A 380 -0.55 25.41 5.15
CA ALA A 380 -0.23 25.15 3.75
C ALA A 380 -1.11 26.04 2.86
N GLY A 381 -0.78 26.20 1.57
CA GLY A 381 -1.55 27.04 0.64
C GLY A 381 -3.05 26.68 0.56
N SER A 382 -3.40 25.42 0.80
CA SER A 382 -4.79 24.90 0.84
C SER A 382 -5.43 24.91 2.24
N GLY A 383 -4.76 25.47 3.26
CA GLY A 383 -5.24 25.57 4.64
C GLY A 383 -4.44 24.73 5.64
N LYS A 384 -5.07 24.38 6.77
CA LYS A 384 -4.40 23.66 7.87
C LYS A 384 -4.37 22.16 7.64
N ILE A 385 -3.17 21.60 7.64
CA ILE A 385 -2.95 20.15 7.64
C ILE A 385 -2.67 19.73 9.07
N TYR A 386 -3.32 18.67 9.54
CA TYR A 386 -3.29 18.26 10.93
C TYR A 386 -2.66 16.89 11.10
N THR A 387 -1.89 16.74 12.18
CA THR A 387 -1.35 15.44 12.60
C THR A 387 -2.45 14.56 13.22
N LYS A 388 -2.14 13.28 13.47
CA LYS A 388 -2.99 12.42 14.31
C LYS A 388 -3.15 13.00 15.72
N TRP A 389 -4.30 12.74 16.32
CA TRP A 389 -4.56 13.06 17.72
C TRP A 389 -3.65 12.27 18.65
N SER A 390 -3.13 12.93 19.69
CA SER A 390 -2.50 12.27 20.83
C SER A 390 -3.45 11.26 21.47
N THR A 391 -2.89 10.30 22.19
CA THR A 391 -3.69 9.47 23.11
C THR A 391 -4.40 10.36 24.12
N VAL A 392 -5.66 10.04 24.42
CA VAL A 392 -6.50 10.83 25.32
C VAL A 392 -5.99 10.71 26.75
N LYS A 393 -5.67 11.83 27.40
CA LYS A 393 -5.40 11.87 28.85
C LYS A 393 -6.59 12.48 29.59
N LYS A 394 -6.88 11.97 30.80
CA LYS A 394 -7.99 12.46 31.63
C LYS A 394 -7.50 13.04 32.95
N ILE A 395 -8.21 14.05 33.44
CA ILE A 395 -8.06 14.57 34.80
C ILE A 395 -9.36 14.33 35.57
N LYS A 396 -9.28 13.58 36.67
CA LYS A 396 -10.45 13.20 37.47
C LYS A 396 -10.93 14.38 38.32
N LYS A 397 -12.22 14.35 38.69
CA LYS A 397 -12.78 15.21 39.74
C LYS A 397 -11.97 15.10 41.04
N ILE A 398 -11.84 16.20 41.78
CA ILE A 398 -11.25 16.17 43.12
C ILE A 398 -12.35 15.70 44.07
N LYS A 399 -12.17 14.55 44.71
CA LYS A 399 -13.05 14.11 45.81
C LYS A 399 -12.73 15.01 47.01
N LYS A 400 -13.75 15.67 47.61
CA LYS A 400 -13.57 16.29 48.93
C LYS A 400 -13.32 15.13 49.90
N ILE A 401 -12.18 15.15 50.58
CA ILE A 401 -11.99 14.34 51.78
C ILE A 401 -12.88 15.02 52.82
N LYS A 402 -13.93 14.34 53.28
CA LYS A 402 -14.63 14.77 54.49
C LYS A 402 -13.61 14.56 55.62
N LYS A 403 -13.12 15.65 56.19
CA LYS A 403 -12.43 15.61 57.48
C LYS A 403 -13.49 15.47 58.55
#